data_AF-A0A5A4N1Y3-F1
#
_entry.id   AF-A0A5A4N1Y3-F1
#
_cell.length_a   1.000
_cell.length_b   1.000
_cell.length_c   1.000
_cell.angle_alpha   90.00
_cell.angle_beta   90.00
_cell.angle_gamma   90.00
#
_symmetry.space_group_name_H-M   'P 1'
#
loop_
_entity.id
_entity.type
_entity.pdbx_description
1 polymer ?
#
loop_
_entity_poly.entity_id
_entity_poly.type
_entity_poly.pdbx_seq_one_letter_code
_entity_poly.pdbx_strand_id
1 'polypeptide(L)' 'RRYIIFSDFILFWNNLSTMGSMMTIMFIFMFFYSIIDLINSKRKIIFTIKSNNNEWKNNYPILNHSNIENNYMFNK' A
#
# COMPACT_ATOMS: atom_id res chain seq x y z
N ARG A 1 -15.38 -25.01 15.89
CA ARG A 1 -14.30 -24.01 15.70
C ARG A 1 -13.26 -24.25 16.79
N ARG A 2 -11.96 -24.29 16.45
CA ARG A 2 -10.82 -24.85 17.23
C ARG A 2 -10.79 -26.40 17.28
N TYR A 3 -10.83 -27.03 16.11
CA TYR A 3 -10.58 -28.46 15.98
C TYR A 3 -9.24 -28.66 15.27
N ILE A 4 -8.40 -29.52 15.85
CA ILE A 4 -7.11 -29.91 15.27
C ILE A 4 -7.33 -30.95 14.16
N ILE A 5 -8.35 -31.80 14.33
CA ILE A 5 -8.75 -32.86 13.40
C ILE A 5 -10.17 -32.56 12.92
N PHE A 6 -10.42 -32.74 11.64
CA PHE A 6 -11.72 -32.56 10.99
C PHE A 6 -12.08 -33.83 10.21
N SER A 7 -13.36 -34.04 9.93
CA SER A 7 -13.83 -35.18 9.13
C SER A 7 -13.35 -35.07 7.68
N ASP A 8 -13.13 -36.21 7.02
CA ASP A 8 -12.61 -36.30 5.65
C ASP A 8 -13.41 -35.50 4.62
N PHE A 9 -14.72 -35.30 4.82
CA PHE A 9 -15.57 -34.49 3.94
C PHE A 9 -15.14 -33.01 3.84
N ILE A 10 -14.43 -32.49 4.85
CA ILE A 10 -14.01 -31.07 4.91
C ILE A 10 -12.57 -30.89 4.40
N LEU A 11 -11.86 -31.99 4.10
CA LEU A 11 -10.46 -31.98 3.66
C LEU A 11 -10.25 -31.09 2.43
N PHE A 12 -11.15 -31.15 1.45
CA PHE A 12 -11.05 -30.36 0.23
C PHE A 12 -10.99 -28.85 0.52
N TRP A 13 -11.95 -28.35 1.32
CA TRP A 13 -12.02 -26.92 1.66
C TRP A 13 -10.87 -26.48 2.54
N ASN A 14 -10.38 -27.34 3.44
CA ASN A 14 -9.23 -27.02 4.26
C ASN A 14 -7.95 -26.92 3.41
N ASN A 15 -7.74 -27.83 2.45
CA ASN A 15 -6.60 -27.77 1.53
C ASN A 15 -6.64 -26.54 0.62
N LEU A 16 -7.83 -26.16 0.14
CA LEU A 16 -7.99 -24.91 -0.61
C LEU A 16 -7.62 -23.69 0.27
N SER A 17 -8.09 -23.68 1.52
CA SER A 17 -7.81 -22.59 2.46
C SER A 17 -6.32 -22.49 2.82
N THR A 18 -5.62 -23.61 2.99
CA THR A 18 -4.18 -23.60 3.28
C THR A 18 -3.37 -23.12 2.08
N MET A 19 -3.75 -23.49 0.85
CA MET A 19 -3.15 -22.94 -0.36
C MET A 19 -3.32 -21.41 -0.44
N GLY A 20 -4.52 -20.90 -0.13
CA GLY A 20 -4.77 -19.46 -0.06
C GLY A 20 -3.88 -18.74 0.96
N SER A 21 -3.67 -19.35 2.14
CA SER A 21 -2.80 -18.78 3.18
C SER A 21 -1.35 -18.65 2.71
N MET A 22 -0.82 -19.65 2.00
CA MET A 22 0.53 -19.59 1.44
C MET A 22 0.67 -18.47 0.40
N MET A 23 -0.35 -18.27 -0.43
CA MET A 23 -0.36 -17.16 -1.38
C MET A 23 -0.31 -15.80 -0.68
N THR A 24 -1.08 -15.61 0.40
CA THR A 24 -1.09 -14.33 1.14
C THR A 24 0.28 -14.00 1.75
N ILE A 25 1.00 -15.01 2.24
CA ILE A 25 2.36 -14.83 2.78
C ILE A 25 3.31 -14.38 1.66
N MET A 26 3.24 -15.01 0.49
CA MET A 26 4.04 -14.61 -0.67
C MET A 26 3.73 -13.19 -1.14
N PHE A 27 2.48 -12.77 -1.13
CA PHE A 27 2.10 -11.40 -1.48
C PHE A 27 2.72 -10.36 -0.54
N ILE A 28 2.80 -10.64 0.76
CA ILE A 28 3.42 -9.73 1.74
C ILE A 28 4.92 -9.58 1.44
N PHE A 29 5.62 -10.66 1.12
CA PHE A 29 7.04 -10.58 0.74
C PHE A 29 7.25 -9.77 -0.54
N MET A 30 6.42 -9.98 -1.56
CA MET A 30 6.47 -9.19 -2.79
C MET A 30 6.20 -7.70 -2.53
N PHE A 31 5.27 -7.40 -1.62
CA PHE A 31 4.99 -6.03 -1.23
C PHE A 31 6.21 -5.35 -0.58
N PHE A 32 6.87 -6.02 0.37
CA PHE A 32 8.11 -5.49 0.96
C PHE A 32 9.22 -5.29 -0.06
N TYR A 33 9.40 -6.24 -0.98
CA TYR A 33 10.40 -6.10 -2.04
C TYR A 33 10.14 -4.89 -2.93
N SER A 34 8.87 -4.64 -3.29
CA SER A 34 8.49 -3.48 -4.10
C SER A 34 8.84 -2.14 -3.43
N ILE A 35 8.65 -2.02 -2.11
CA ILE A 35 9.01 -0.80 -1.36
C ILE A 35 10.53 -0.60 -1.39
N ILE A 36 11.30 -1.66 -1.15
CA ILE A 36 12.76 -1.59 -1.12
C ILE A 36 13.31 -1.18 -2.51
N ASP A 37 12.76 -1.73 -3.59
CA ASP A 37 13.17 -1.38 -4.96
C ASP A 37 12.86 0.09 -5.30
N LEU A 38 11.70 0.60 -4.87
CA LEU A 38 11.33 2.00 -5.06
C LEU A 38 12.27 2.96 -4.32
N ILE A 39 12.67 2.62 -3.09
CA ILE A 39 13.63 3.42 -2.30
C ILE A 39 15.02 3.42 -2.97
N ASN A 40 15.48 2.27 -3.48
CA ASN A 40 16.80 2.14 -4.07
C ASN A 40 16.90 2.80 -5.45
N SER A 41 15.85 2.72 -6.27
CA SER A 41 15.88 3.21 -7.66
C SER A 41 15.80 4.75 -7.81
N LYS A 42 15.45 5.48 -6.74
CA LYS A 42 15.45 6.96 -6.67
C LYS A 42 14.84 7.67 -7.89
N ARG A 43 13.76 7.10 -8.45
CA ARG A 43 13.08 7.63 -9.65
C ARG A 43 12.38 8.95 -9.32
N LYS A 44 12.58 9.98 -10.14
CA LYS A 44 11.88 11.27 -10.01
C LYS A 44 10.46 11.18 -10.59
N ILE A 45 9.51 11.88 -9.98
CA ILE A 45 8.13 11.99 -10.46
C ILE A 45 8.11 12.94 -11.68
N ILE A 46 7.59 12.48 -12.82
CA ILE A 46 7.53 13.26 -14.07
C ILE A 46 6.27 14.14 -14.13
N PHE A 47 5.14 13.61 -13.67
CA PHE A 47 3.86 14.32 -13.64
C PHE A 47 3.23 14.21 -12.26
N THR A 48 2.83 15.35 -11.70
CA THR A 48 2.08 15.42 -10.45
C THR A 48 0.58 15.47 -10.72
N ILE A 49 -0.21 14.96 -9.77
CA ILE A 49 -1.68 14.96 -9.86
C ILE A 49 -2.18 16.39 -9.71
N LYS A 50 -2.95 16.87 -10.69
CA LYS A 50 -3.66 18.15 -10.59
C LYS A 50 -4.93 17.98 -9.75
N SER A 51 -4.79 18.01 -8.42
CA SER A 51 -5.93 18.01 -7.50
C SER A 51 -6.06 19.34 -6.76
N ASN A 52 -7.25 19.63 -6.24
CA ASN A 52 -7.50 20.84 -5.46
C ASN A 52 -6.90 20.79 -4.04
N ASN A 53 -6.45 19.62 -3.59
CA ASN A 53 -5.88 19.46 -2.26
C ASN A 53 -4.42 19.92 -2.24
N ASN A 54 -4.05 20.64 -1.18
CA ASN A 54 -2.74 21.29 -1.09
C ASN A 54 -1.57 20.29 -1.05
N GLU A 55 -1.80 19.09 -0.54
CA GLU A 55 -0.79 18.03 -0.45
C GLU A 55 -0.19 17.65 -1.79
N TRP A 56 -0.98 17.73 -2.87
CA TRP A 56 -0.55 17.34 -4.22
C TRP A 56 0.03 18.49 -5.04
N LYS A 57 -0.03 19.72 -4.52
CA LYS A 57 0.54 20.92 -5.14
C LYS A 57 1.99 21.16 -4.73
N ASN A 58 2.42 20.58 -3.60
CA ASN A 58 3.77 20.77 -3.08
C ASN A 58 4.81 19.92 -3.83
N ASN A 59 6.09 20.28 -3.66
CA ASN A 59 7.22 19.53 -4.20
C ASN A 59 7.37 18.16 -3.53
N TYR A 60 7.97 17.21 -4.25
CA TYR A 60 8.34 15.89 -3.74
C TYR A 60 9.88 15.73 -3.80
N PRO A 61 10.62 15.81 -2.68
CA PRO A 61 10.16 15.96 -1.30
C PRO A 61 9.71 17.39 -0.95
N ILE A 62 8.89 17.49 0.08
CA ILE A 62 8.37 18.75 0.60
C ILE A 62 9.51 19.53 1.29
N LEU A 63 9.55 20.85 1.10
CA LEU A 63 10.49 21.73 1.80
C LEU A 63 10.13 21.84 3.28
N ASN A 64 11.11 22.02 4.17
CA ASN A 64 10.90 22.08 5.62
C ASN A 64 9.86 23.14 6.06
N HIS A 65 9.78 24.26 5.34
CA HIS A 65 8.79 25.32 5.56
C HIS A 65 7.97 25.54 4.29
N SER A 66 6.98 24.68 4.04
CA SER A 66 6.11 24.77 2.87
C SER A 66 4.91 25.71 3.06
N ASN A 67 4.35 25.79 4.28
CA ASN A 67 3.17 26.61 4.59
C ASN A 67 3.57 27.88 5.35
N ILE A 68 4.27 28.80 4.68
CA ILE A 68 4.65 30.09 5.28
C ILE A 68 3.42 31.00 5.48
N GLU A 69 2.42 30.86 4.62
CA GLU A 69 1.15 31.60 4.68
C GLU A 69 -0.04 30.63 4.81
N ASN A 70 -1.15 31.13 5.38
CA ASN A 70 -2.38 30.36 5.45
C ASN A 70 -2.95 30.14 4.05
N ASN A 71 -3.18 28.89 3.69
CA ASN A 71 -3.75 28.54 2.41
C ASN A 71 -5.24 28.87 2.39
N TYR A 72 -5.67 29.75 1.47
CA TYR A 72 -7.08 30.05 1.27
C TYR A 72 -7.72 28.94 0.43
N MET A 73 -8.44 28.03 1.10
CA MET A 73 -9.32 27.09 0.42
C MET A 73 -10.58 27.86 0.01
N PHE A 74 -10.68 28.20 -1.27
CA PHE A 74 -11.94 28.69 -1.84
C PHE A 74 -12.92 27.52 -1.90
N ASN A 75 -13.76 27.39 -0.88
CA ASN A 75 -14.97 26.57 -0.96
C ASN A 75 -15.98 27.34 -1.81
N LYS A 76 -16.04 27.03 -3.11
CA LYS A 76 -17.24 27.27 -3.90
C LYS A 76 -18.16 26.08 -3.78
#